data_AF-A0A936N9J8-F1
#
_entry.id   AF-A0A936N9J8-F1
#
_cell.length_a   1.000
_cell.length_b   1.000
_cell.length_c   1.000
_cell.angle_alpha   90.00
_cell.angle_beta   90.00
_cell.angle_gamma   90.00
#
_symmetry.space_group_name_H-M   'P 1'
#
loop_
_entity.id
_entity.type
_entity.pdbx_description
1 polymer ?
#
loop_
_entity_poly.entity_id
_entity_poly.type
_entity_poly.pdbx_seq_one_letter_code
_entity_poly.pdbx_strand_id
1 'polypeptide(L)'
;MLLAEQEIFISRPYAPTRRVALGASHLPSNPSPGSGGLLLAGVVAHFSDRINPDLIDDQLHLITELEAGHRVTQPRLRHRFQTDRIGLQRCHHRLSVVDDRLLFEIDDHTGTAEQHVLCALYAAAQLPLADRRGVFAAIRVGLRWPGDVDAGFAALVTGRRNGTQLEALADPESWARHVLGFDPEADVTRRSVQLSFRQLVTAAHPDHGGATVGAAGRISDLSEARRVLLATTG
;
A
#
# COMPACT_ATOMS: atom_id res chain seq x y z
N MET A 1 -10.72 -12.85 -4.95
CA MET A 1 -11.17 -11.46 -5.22
C MET A 1 -9.96 -10.57 -5.47
N LEU A 2 -9.93 -9.81 -6.57
CA LEU A 2 -8.85 -8.87 -6.86
C LEU A 2 -8.98 -7.61 -5.98
N LEU A 3 -7.91 -7.21 -5.31
CA LEU A 3 -7.88 -6.01 -4.46
C LEU A 3 -7.10 -4.85 -5.10
N ALA A 4 -6.03 -5.18 -5.83
CA ALA A 4 -5.22 -4.21 -6.56
C ALA A 4 -4.46 -4.90 -7.70
N GLU A 5 -4.17 -4.16 -8.75
CA GLU A 5 -3.37 -4.61 -9.88
C GLU A 5 -2.54 -3.46 -10.45
N GLN A 6 -1.29 -3.76 -10.83
CA GLN A 6 -0.41 -2.88 -11.57
C GLN A 6 0.08 -3.57 -12.85
N GLU A 7 -0.23 -2.98 -14.01
CA GLU A 7 0.40 -3.34 -15.28
C GLU A 7 1.59 -2.40 -15.54
N ILE A 8 2.71 -2.99 -15.95
CA ILE A 8 3.93 -2.27 -16.30
C ILE A 8 4.47 -2.77 -17.64
N PHE A 9 5.26 -1.92 -18.29
CA PHE A 9 5.93 -2.23 -19.55
C PHE A 9 7.41 -1.91 -19.40
N ILE A 10 8.26 -2.91 -19.64
CA ILE A 10 9.69 -2.84 -19.34
C ILE A 10 10.53 -3.30 -20.52
N SER A 11 11.67 -2.64 -20.75
CA SER A 11 12.61 -3.04 -21.80
C SER A 11 13.24 -4.40 -21.47
N ARG A 12 13.51 -5.21 -22.50
CA ARG A 12 14.28 -6.45 -22.34
C ARG A 12 15.66 -6.15 -21.74
N PRO A 13 16.24 -7.05 -20.92
CA PRO A 13 17.54 -6.82 -20.26
C PRO A 13 18.68 -6.39 -21.20
N TYR A 14 18.68 -6.87 -22.44
CA TYR A 14 19.72 -6.61 -23.45
C TYR A 14 19.31 -5.57 -24.50
N ALA A 15 18.21 -4.86 -24.31
CA ALA A 15 17.82 -3.80 -25.24
C ALA A 15 18.79 -2.62 -25.14
N PRO A 16 19.19 -2.00 -26.26
CA PRO A 16 20.10 -0.85 -26.25
C PRO A 16 19.48 0.38 -25.55
N THR A 17 18.15 0.44 -25.45
CA THR A 17 17.42 1.48 -24.72
C THR A 17 16.74 0.91 -23.47
N ARG A 18 17.14 1.43 -22.31
CA ARG A 18 16.56 1.08 -21.00
C ARG A 18 15.34 1.95 -20.71
N ARG A 19 14.15 1.37 -20.86
CA ARG A 19 12.88 2.10 -20.86
C ARG A 19 11.87 1.40 -19.96
N VAL A 20 11.06 2.20 -19.27
CA VAL A 20 9.91 1.73 -18.50
C VAL A 20 8.69 2.59 -18.81
N ALA A 21 7.51 1.99 -18.77
CA ALA A 21 6.24 2.67 -18.95
C ALA A 21 5.18 2.03 -18.04
N LEU A 22 4.18 2.81 -17.64
CA LEU A 22 3.05 2.32 -16.86
C LEU A 22 1.89 1.91 -17.78
N GLY A 23 1.24 0.83 -17.38
CA GLY A 23 0.05 0.26 -18.01
C GLY A 23 -1.25 0.72 -17.38
N ALA A 24 -2.31 -0.05 -17.57
CA ALA A 24 -3.52 0.10 -16.77
C ALA A 24 -3.25 -0.32 -15.32
N SER A 25 -3.87 0.33 -14.34
CA SER A 25 -3.69 -0.04 -12.94
C SER A 25 -4.97 0.24 -12.15
N HIS A 26 -5.27 -0.67 -11.22
CA HIS A 26 -6.30 -0.51 -10.21
C HIS A 26 -5.60 -0.49 -8.85
N LEU A 27 -5.38 0.72 -8.31
CA LEU A 27 -4.59 0.93 -7.09
C LEU A 27 -5.39 1.74 -6.07
N PRO A 28 -6.43 1.16 -5.42
CA PRO A 28 -7.17 1.85 -4.38
C PRO A 28 -6.24 2.31 -3.26
N SER A 29 -6.20 3.61 -3.01
CA SER A 29 -5.29 4.22 -2.04
C SER A 29 -5.98 4.90 -0.86
N ASN A 30 -7.30 5.03 -0.86
CA ASN A 30 -8.07 5.61 0.24
C ASN A 30 -8.87 4.51 0.94
N PRO A 31 -8.77 4.37 2.28
CA PRO A 31 -7.90 5.10 3.20
C PRO A 31 -6.44 4.69 3.03
N SER A 32 -5.53 5.69 3.01
CA SER A 32 -4.09 5.46 2.82
C SER A 32 -3.50 4.46 3.82
N PRO A 33 -2.66 3.49 3.40
CA PRO A 33 -2.11 3.30 2.04
C PRO A 33 -3.03 2.54 1.06
N GLY A 34 -4.15 1.98 1.52
CA GLY A 34 -5.07 1.15 0.73
C GLY A 34 -4.45 -0.16 0.21
N SER A 35 -5.23 -0.94 -0.53
CA SER A 35 -4.75 -2.16 -1.19
C SER A 35 -3.71 -1.86 -2.28
N GLY A 36 -3.85 -0.71 -2.96
CA GLY A 36 -2.92 -0.23 -3.96
C GLY A 36 -1.55 0.08 -3.36
N GLY A 37 -1.49 0.86 -2.28
CA GLY A 37 -0.22 1.13 -1.60
C GLY A 37 0.40 -0.12 -0.98
N LEU A 38 -0.41 -1.06 -0.50
CA LEU A 38 0.06 -2.36 -0.03
C LEU A 38 0.70 -3.18 -1.16
N LEU A 39 0.07 -3.25 -2.34
CA LEU A 39 0.64 -3.91 -3.51
C LEU A 39 1.98 -3.27 -3.93
N LEU A 40 2.02 -1.94 -4.05
CA LEU A 40 3.24 -1.22 -4.47
C LEU A 40 4.38 -1.41 -3.46
N ALA A 41 4.07 -1.38 -2.16
CA ALA A 41 5.04 -1.69 -1.12
C ALA A 41 5.54 -3.14 -1.21
N GLY A 42 4.65 -4.09 -1.52
CA GLY A 42 5.00 -5.50 -1.72
C GLY A 42 5.93 -5.72 -2.92
N VAL A 43 5.66 -5.05 -4.05
CA VAL A 43 6.58 -5.06 -5.21
C VAL A 43 7.96 -4.54 -4.79
N VAL A 44 8.02 -3.42 -4.06
CA VAL A 44 9.30 -2.88 -3.60
C VAL A 44 10.02 -3.84 -2.65
N ALA A 45 9.30 -4.44 -1.70
CA ALA A 45 9.85 -5.43 -0.78
C ALA A 45 10.51 -6.61 -1.52
N HIS A 46 9.77 -7.24 -2.45
CA HIS A 46 10.21 -8.40 -3.23
C HIS A 46 11.53 -8.19 -4.00
N PHE A 47 11.78 -6.96 -4.44
CA PHE A 47 12.93 -6.62 -5.30
C PHE A 47 14.03 -5.83 -4.59
N SER A 48 13.81 -5.35 -3.36
CA SER A 48 14.69 -4.40 -2.67
C SER A 48 16.12 -4.91 -2.46
N ASP A 49 16.28 -6.21 -2.19
CA ASP A 49 17.56 -6.88 -1.96
C ASP A 49 18.35 -7.12 -3.26
N ARG A 50 17.69 -7.03 -4.42
CA ARG A 50 18.25 -7.25 -5.75
C ARG A 50 18.66 -5.95 -6.47
N ILE A 51 18.40 -4.79 -5.87
CA ILE A 51 18.79 -3.49 -6.43
C ILE A 51 20.31 -3.34 -6.38
N ASN A 52 20.91 -2.86 -7.48
CA ASN A 52 22.33 -2.53 -7.49
C ASN A 52 22.67 -1.54 -6.35
N PRO A 53 23.65 -1.84 -5.47
CA PRO A 53 24.01 -0.98 -4.33
C PRO A 53 24.34 0.46 -4.71
N ASP A 54 24.93 0.69 -5.90
CA ASP A 54 25.28 2.03 -6.39
C ASP A 54 24.04 2.91 -6.68
N LEU A 55 22.85 2.31 -6.74
CA LEU A 55 21.59 2.97 -7.06
C LEU A 55 20.70 3.20 -5.83
N ILE A 56 21.12 2.74 -4.64
CA ILE A 56 20.32 2.87 -3.41
C ILE A 56 20.10 4.35 -3.05
N ASP A 57 21.16 5.16 -3.05
CA ASP A 57 21.04 6.59 -2.74
C ASP A 57 20.16 7.33 -3.76
N ASP A 58 20.28 6.97 -5.04
CA ASP A 58 19.44 7.51 -6.12
C ASP A 58 17.95 7.18 -5.90
N GLN A 59 17.67 5.94 -5.50
CA GLN A 59 16.32 5.46 -5.18
C GLN A 59 15.72 6.20 -3.98
N LEU A 60 16.49 6.38 -2.91
CA LEU A 60 16.03 7.08 -1.70
C LEU A 60 15.76 8.57 -1.97
N HIS A 61 16.60 9.21 -2.79
CA HIS A 61 16.37 10.57 -3.23
C HIS A 61 15.08 10.65 -4.09
N LEU A 62 14.91 9.74 -5.04
CA LEU A 62 13.75 9.67 -5.91
C LEU A 62 12.44 9.52 -5.12
N ILE A 63 12.41 8.66 -4.11
CA ILE A 63 11.25 8.47 -3.23
C ILE A 63 10.83 9.80 -2.61
N THR A 64 11.79 10.57 -2.09
CA THR A 64 11.55 11.86 -1.45
C THR A 64 10.99 12.88 -2.45
N GLU A 65 11.56 12.95 -3.66
CA GLU A 65 11.07 13.84 -4.72
C GLU A 65 9.64 13.50 -5.16
N LEU A 66 9.35 12.21 -5.37
CA LEU A 66 8.04 11.76 -5.85
C LEU A 66 6.94 11.92 -4.80
N GLU A 67 7.25 11.65 -3.53
CA GLU A 67 6.33 11.87 -2.42
C GLU A 67 5.95 13.35 -2.30
N ALA A 68 6.94 14.25 -2.44
CA ALA A 68 6.73 15.69 -2.45
C ALA A 68 6.02 16.20 -3.72
N GLY A 69 5.84 15.35 -4.73
CA GLY A 69 5.24 15.72 -6.02
C GLY A 69 6.15 16.58 -6.89
N HIS A 70 7.46 16.53 -6.67
CA HIS A 70 8.44 17.25 -7.48
C HIS A 70 8.54 16.65 -8.88
N ARG A 71 8.91 17.50 -9.84
CA ARG A 71 9.26 17.05 -11.19
C ARG A 71 10.63 16.38 -11.15
N VAL A 72 10.67 15.11 -11.57
CA VAL A 72 11.89 14.31 -11.58
C VAL A 72 12.59 14.38 -12.94
N THR A 73 13.87 14.72 -12.93
CA THR A 73 14.73 14.68 -14.12
C THR A 73 14.99 13.23 -14.55
N GLN A 74 14.97 12.96 -15.85
CA GLN A 74 15.17 11.62 -16.41
C GLN A 74 16.58 11.49 -17.01
N PRO A 75 17.21 10.31 -16.97
CA PRO A 75 16.73 9.02 -16.46
C PRO A 75 16.87 8.85 -14.93
N ARG A 76 16.21 7.84 -14.35
CA ARG A 76 16.38 7.44 -12.93
C ARG A 76 16.61 5.94 -12.82
N LEU A 77 17.45 5.51 -11.87
CA LEU A 77 17.88 4.10 -11.76
C LEU A 77 18.35 3.50 -13.10
N ARG A 78 19.01 4.32 -13.94
CA ARG A 78 19.47 3.98 -15.30
C ARG A 78 18.37 3.69 -16.34
N HIS A 79 17.11 3.99 -16.03
CA HIS A 79 15.97 3.77 -16.91
C HIS A 79 15.22 5.08 -17.22
N ARG A 80 14.69 5.19 -18.43
CA ARG A 80 13.87 6.33 -18.85
C ARG A 80 12.38 5.98 -18.73
N PHE A 81 11.62 6.82 -18.03
CA PHE A 81 10.16 6.75 -18.01
C PHE A 81 9.55 7.36 -19.27
N GLN A 82 8.60 6.67 -19.88
CA GLN A 82 7.91 7.11 -21.10
C GLN A 82 6.48 6.58 -21.18
N THR A 83 5.70 7.12 -22.11
CA THR A 83 4.33 6.67 -22.40
C THR A 83 4.27 5.63 -23.52
N ASP A 84 5.22 5.65 -24.46
CA ASP A 84 5.33 4.66 -25.53
C ASP A 84 5.68 3.27 -24.99
N ARG A 85 4.91 2.27 -25.41
CA ARG A 85 5.01 0.87 -25.01
C ARG A 85 5.54 -0.04 -26.13
N ILE A 86 5.78 0.50 -27.32
CA ILE A 86 6.22 -0.28 -28.48
C ILE A 86 7.57 -0.94 -28.19
N GLY A 87 7.61 -2.27 -28.36
CA GLY A 87 8.79 -3.09 -28.13
C GLY A 87 9.13 -3.34 -26.65
N LEU A 88 8.28 -2.93 -25.71
CA LEU A 88 8.42 -3.26 -24.30
C LEU A 88 7.69 -4.57 -23.98
N GLN A 89 8.19 -5.31 -23.00
CA GLN A 89 7.53 -6.48 -22.45
C GLN A 89 6.52 -6.06 -21.40
N ARG A 90 5.34 -6.67 -21.44
CA ARG A 90 4.28 -6.44 -20.46
C ARG A 90 4.50 -7.34 -19.24
N CYS A 91 4.28 -6.80 -18.06
CA CYS A 91 4.41 -7.48 -16.77
C CYS A 91 3.27 -6.99 -15.84
N HIS A 92 2.78 -7.87 -14.95
CA HIS A 92 1.71 -7.54 -14.01
C HIS A 92 2.08 -7.90 -12.58
N HIS A 93 1.60 -7.11 -11.64
CA HIS A 93 1.62 -7.42 -10.21
C HIS A 93 0.20 -7.33 -9.66
N ARG A 94 -0.20 -8.27 -8.81
CA ARG A 94 -1.55 -8.32 -8.25
C ARG A 94 -1.54 -8.59 -6.76
N LEU A 95 -2.52 -8.00 -6.09
CA LEU A 95 -2.91 -8.35 -4.74
C LEU A 95 -4.33 -8.88 -4.79
N SER A 96 -4.54 -10.09 -4.30
CA SER A 96 -5.85 -10.72 -4.28
C SER A 96 -6.11 -11.44 -2.97
N VAL A 97 -7.37 -11.82 -2.78
CA VAL A 97 -7.85 -12.70 -1.73
C VAL A 97 -8.18 -14.04 -2.34
N VAL A 98 -7.53 -15.11 -1.85
CA VAL A 98 -7.80 -16.49 -2.23
C VAL A 98 -7.90 -17.31 -0.95
N ASP A 99 -9.00 -18.05 -0.77
CA ASP A 99 -9.25 -18.88 0.41
C ASP A 99 -9.02 -18.16 1.75
N ASP A 100 -9.57 -16.93 1.85
CA ASP A 100 -9.46 -16.05 3.03
C ASP A 100 -8.02 -15.59 3.35
N ARG A 101 -7.11 -15.67 2.37
CA ARG A 101 -5.71 -15.26 2.50
C ARG A 101 -5.34 -14.21 1.48
N LEU A 102 -4.50 -13.27 1.90
CA LEU A 102 -3.85 -12.33 0.99
C LEU A 102 -2.81 -13.07 0.17
N LEU A 103 -2.90 -12.92 -1.15
CA LEU A 103 -1.96 -13.45 -2.12
C LEU A 103 -1.35 -12.30 -2.92
N PHE A 104 -0.02 -12.20 -2.84
CA PHE A 104 0.78 -11.34 -3.70
C PHE A 104 1.26 -12.16 -4.90
N GLU A 105 0.86 -11.74 -6.10
CA GLU A 105 1.37 -12.28 -7.35
C GLU A 105 2.31 -11.24 -7.95
N ILE A 106 3.62 -11.40 -7.72
CA ILE A 106 4.66 -10.50 -8.22
C ILE A 106 5.43 -11.22 -9.31
N ASP A 107 5.21 -10.84 -10.57
CA ASP A 107 6.04 -11.33 -11.69
C ASP A 107 7.49 -10.87 -11.51
N ASP A 108 8.39 -11.83 -11.33
CA ASP A 108 9.84 -11.63 -11.27
C ASP A 108 10.60 -12.37 -12.37
N HIS A 109 9.88 -12.84 -13.38
CA HIS A 109 10.43 -13.55 -14.53
C HIS A 109 10.80 -12.60 -15.68
N THR A 110 10.28 -11.37 -15.64
CA THR A 110 10.49 -10.37 -16.70
C THR A 110 11.18 -9.13 -16.15
N GLY A 111 12.28 -8.70 -16.76
CA GLY A 111 12.93 -7.42 -16.42
C GLY A 111 13.89 -7.48 -15.23
N THR A 112 14.28 -6.31 -14.73
CA THR A 112 15.22 -6.15 -13.60
C THR A 112 14.55 -5.52 -12.39
N ALA A 113 15.10 -5.77 -11.20
CA ALA A 113 14.61 -5.20 -9.94
C ALA A 113 14.42 -3.68 -10.01
N GLU A 114 15.37 -2.95 -10.63
CA GLU A 114 15.28 -1.50 -10.79
C GLU A 114 14.06 -1.10 -11.62
N GLN A 115 13.69 -1.88 -12.65
CA GLN A 115 12.53 -1.59 -13.48
C GLN A 115 11.22 -1.73 -12.69
N HIS A 116 11.07 -2.82 -11.93
CA HIS A 116 9.87 -3.04 -11.11
C HIS A 116 9.72 -1.99 -10.02
N VAL A 117 10.80 -1.72 -9.28
CA VAL A 117 10.77 -0.70 -8.24
C VAL A 117 10.47 0.67 -8.84
N LEU A 118 11.13 1.04 -9.93
CA LEU A 118 10.90 2.33 -10.57
C LEU A 118 9.45 2.50 -11.05
N CYS A 119 8.85 1.46 -11.63
CA CYS A 119 7.44 1.46 -12.00
C CYS A 119 6.52 1.57 -10.77
N ALA A 120 6.81 0.86 -9.68
CA ALA A 120 6.05 0.97 -8.44
C ALA A 120 6.08 2.40 -7.87
N LEU A 121 7.26 3.04 -7.87
CA LEU A 121 7.44 4.42 -7.42
C LEU A 121 6.68 5.42 -8.31
N TYR A 122 6.75 5.26 -9.64
CA TYR A 122 6.00 6.14 -10.55
C TYR A 122 4.49 5.94 -10.46
N ALA A 123 4.01 4.71 -10.23
CA ALA A 123 2.59 4.47 -9.99
C ALA A 123 2.12 5.11 -8.69
N ALA A 124 2.91 5.00 -7.61
CA ALA A 124 2.64 5.69 -6.34
C ALA A 124 2.56 7.21 -6.53
N ALA A 125 3.44 7.77 -7.36
CA ALA A 125 3.45 9.19 -7.69
C ALA A 125 2.25 9.64 -8.55
N GLN A 126 1.48 8.72 -9.15
CA GLN A 126 0.23 9.06 -9.86
C GLN A 126 -1.00 9.03 -8.95
N LEU A 127 -0.89 8.49 -7.73
CA LEU A 127 -1.98 8.47 -6.77
C LEU A 127 -2.32 9.89 -6.25
N PRO A 128 -3.54 10.10 -5.70
CA PRO A 128 -3.95 11.37 -5.11
C PRO A 128 -2.93 11.86 -4.06
N LEU A 129 -2.60 13.15 -4.10
CA LEU A 129 -1.62 13.76 -3.19
C LEU A 129 -1.93 13.50 -1.71
N ALA A 130 -3.22 13.47 -1.35
CA ALA A 130 -3.68 13.19 0.01
C ALA A 130 -3.25 11.80 0.53
N ASP A 131 -3.16 10.82 -0.36
CA ASP A 131 -2.81 9.44 -0.01
C ASP A 131 -1.31 9.15 -0.12
N ARG A 132 -0.57 9.94 -0.91
CA ARG A 132 0.85 9.67 -1.23
C ARG A 132 1.71 9.48 0.00
N ARG A 133 1.56 10.32 1.03
CA ARG A 133 2.39 10.21 2.25
C ARG A 133 2.29 8.82 2.90
N GLY A 134 1.08 8.26 3.02
CA GLY A 134 0.91 6.93 3.61
C GLY A 134 1.36 5.81 2.66
N VAL A 135 1.15 5.96 1.35
CA VAL A 135 1.67 5.01 0.35
C VAL A 135 3.20 4.98 0.34
N PHE A 136 3.86 6.14 0.34
CA PHE A 136 5.32 6.21 0.39
C PHE A 136 5.86 5.75 1.75
N ALA A 137 5.13 5.94 2.85
CA ALA A 137 5.47 5.31 4.12
C ALA A 137 5.44 3.78 4.04
N ALA A 138 4.43 3.19 3.39
CA ALA A 138 4.35 1.76 3.12
C ALA A 138 5.51 1.28 2.24
N ILE A 139 5.86 2.02 1.19
CA ILE A 139 7.01 1.73 0.32
C ILE A 139 8.32 1.72 1.13
N ARG A 140 8.52 2.67 2.04
CA ARG A 140 9.70 2.69 2.92
C ARG A 140 9.75 1.50 3.89
N VAL A 141 8.60 0.94 4.28
CA VAL A 141 8.54 -0.34 5.01
C VAL A 141 9.02 -1.46 4.08
N GLY A 142 8.52 -1.51 2.84
CA GLY A 142 8.95 -2.49 1.84
C GLY A 142 10.46 -2.48 1.59
N LEU A 143 11.08 -1.31 1.45
CA LEU A 143 12.53 -1.18 1.28
C LEU A 143 13.38 -1.82 2.38
N ARG A 144 12.82 -1.99 3.58
CA ARG A 144 13.52 -2.51 4.76
C ARG A 144 13.07 -3.92 5.11
N TRP A 145 12.16 -4.50 4.33
CA TRP A 145 11.54 -5.78 4.63
C TRP A 145 12.49 -6.92 4.24
N PRO A 146 12.95 -7.75 5.19
CA PRO A 146 13.98 -8.75 4.93
C PRO A 146 13.41 -10.12 4.51
N GLY A 147 12.09 -10.28 4.46
CA GLY A 147 11.43 -11.57 4.29
C GLY A 147 10.49 -11.63 3.09
N ASP A 148 9.69 -12.70 3.04
CA ASP A 148 8.70 -12.89 1.99
C ASP A 148 7.54 -11.90 2.11
N VAL A 149 6.94 -11.53 0.97
CA VAL A 149 5.78 -10.63 0.92
C VAL A 149 4.52 -11.43 1.24
N ASP A 150 4.21 -11.54 2.53
CA ASP A 150 3.16 -12.39 3.07
C ASP A 150 2.14 -11.62 3.95
N ALA A 151 1.35 -12.35 4.73
CA ALA A 151 0.41 -11.77 5.69
C ALA A 151 1.11 -10.95 6.78
N GLY A 152 2.32 -11.34 7.22
CA GLY A 152 3.11 -10.60 8.20
C GLY A 152 3.61 -9.27 7.65
N PHE A 153 4.07 -9.26 6.41
CA PHE A 153 4.38 -8.02 5.68
C PHE A 153 3.14 -7.10 5.60
N ALA A 154 2.01 -7.66 5.17
CA ALA A 154 0.78 -6.91 5.02
C ALA A 154 0.29 -6.33 6.35
N ALA A 155 0.40 -7.11 7.43
CA ALA A 155 0.10 -6.68 8.79
C ALA A 155 0.94 -5.47 9.22
N LEU A 156 2.24 -5.50 8.93
CA LEU A 156 3.15 -4.39 9.23
C LEU A 156 2.80 -3.12 8.44
N VAL A 157 2.56 -3.25 7.13
CA VAL A 157 2.23 -2.11 6.25
C VAL A 157 0.90 -1.47 6.63
N THR A 158 -0.10 -2.29 6.94
CA THR A 158 -1.44 -1.80 7.30
C THR A 158 -1.56 -1.39 8.76
N GLY A 159 -0.54 -1.69 9.59
CA GLY A 159 -0.59 -1.47 11.03
C GLY A 159 -1.57 -2.39 11.76
N ARG A 160 -2.03 -3.47 11.12
CA ARG A 160 -3.06 -4.40 11.62
C ARG A 160 -2.39 -5.70 12.04
N ARG A 161 -2.69 -6.22 13.23
CA ARG A 161 -2.10 -7.49 13.72
C ARG A 161 -3.10 -8.66 13.78
N ASN A 162 -4.33 -8.49 13.29
CA ASN A 162 -5.47 -9.38 13.57
C ASN A 162 -6.28 -9.76 12.33
N GLY A 163 -7.14 -10.79 12.47
CA GLY A 163 -7.93 -11.44 11.40
C GLY A 163 -8.95 -10.58 10.64
N THR A 164 -9.21 -9.32 11.03
CA THR A 164 -10.11 -8.41 10.30
C THR A 164 -9.41 -7.64 9.17
N GLN A 165 -8.14 -7.95 8.89
CA GLN A 165 -7.34 -7.25 7.89
C GLN A 165 -7.94 -7.33 6.48
N LEU A 166 -8.57 -8.44 6.15
CA LEU A 166 -9.09 -8.74 4.82
C LEU A 166 -10.33 -7.92 4.49
N GLU A 167 -11.33 -7.92 5.37
CA GLU A 167 -12.54 -7.10 5.26
C GLU A 167 -12.17 -5.62 5.16
N ALA A 168 -11.24 -5.18 6.01
CA ALA A 168 -10.77 -3.81 6.06
C ALA A 168 -9.94 -3.37 4.84
N LEU A 169 -9.52 -4.30 3.97
CA LEU A 169 -8.87 -4.01 2.69
C LEU A 169 -9.87 -4.07 1.52
N ALA A 170 -10.86 -4.95 1.61
CA ALA A 170 -11.90 -5.12 0.62
C ALA A 170 -12.92 -3.98 0.64
N ASP A 171 -13.44 -3.66 1.83
CA ASP A 171 -14.37 -2.57 2.09
C ASP A 171 -14.01 -1.87 3.40
N PRO A 172 -13.06 -0.91 3.34
CA PRO A 172 -12.56 -0.23 4.53
C PRO A 172 -13.63 0.54 5.30
N GLU A 173 -14.61 1.13 4.61
CA GLU A 173 -15.66 1.93 5.26
C GLU A 173 -16.66 1.04 6.00
N SER A 174 -17.16 -0.01 5.34
CA SER A 174 -18.08 -0.97 5.97
C SER A 174 -17.44 -1.64 7.18
N TRP A 175 -16.19 -2.06 7.06
CA TRP A 175 -15.41 -2.58 8.18
C TRP A 175 -15.31 -1.55 9.32
N ALA A 176 -15.00 -0.29 9.03
CA ALA A 176 -14.82 0.72 10.06
C ALA A 176 -16.13 1.07 10.77
N ARG A 177 -17.26 1.09 10.05
CA ARG A 177 -18.61 1.20 10.61
C ARG A 177 -18.90 0.05 11.58
N HIS A 178 -18.65 -1.18 11.15
CA HIS A 178 -18.83 -2.37 11.98
C HIS A 178 -17.97 -2.31 13.26
N VAL A 179 -16.68 -1.99 13.14
CA VAL A 179 -15.75 -1.92 14.27
C VAL A 179 -16.17 -0.87 15.31
N LEU A 180 -16.70 0.27 14.87
CA LEU A 180 -17.20 1.34 15.72
C LEU A 180 -18.69 1.19 16.08
N GLY A 181 -19.32 0.06 15.75
CA GLY A 181 -20.69 -0.25 16.14
C GLY A 181 -21.75 0.64 15.48
N PHE A 182 -21.46 1.19 14.32
CA PHE A 182 -22.45 1.91 13.52
C PHE A 182 -23.29 0.94 12.70
N ASP A 183 -24.57 1.28 12.54
CA ASP A 183 -25.43 0.65 11.55
C ASP A 183 -24.91 0.99 10.14
N PRO A 184 -24.88 0.03 9.19
CA PRO A 184 -24.45 0.28 7.81
C PRO A 184 -25.12 1.51 7.17
N GLU A 185 -26.41 1.72 7.44
CA GLU A 185 -27.23 2.78 6.82
C GLU A 185 -27.25 4.09 7.64
N ALA A 186 -26.63 4.13 8.82
CA ALA A 186 -26.63 5.33 9.64
C ALA A 186 -25.82 6.47 8.99
N ASP A 187 -26.30 7.70 9.16
CA ASP A 187 -25.53 8.89 8.84
C ASP A 187 -24.40 9.08 9.86
N VAL A 188 -23.16 8.86 9.42
CA VAL A 188 -21.98 8.90 10.27
C VAL A 188 -21.36 10.28 10.18
N THR A 189 -21.50 11.06 11.25
CA THR A 189 -20.85 12.36 11.38
C THR A 189 -19.53 12.26 12.12
N ARG A 190 -18.60 13.19 11.86
CA ARG A 190 -17.35 13.35 12.63
C ARG A 190 -17.56 13.31 14.15
N ARG A 191 -18.63 13.93 14.65
CA ARG A 191 -18.97 13.92 16.09
C ARG A 191 -19.34 12.52 16.58
N SER A 192 -20.16 11.80 15.82
CA SER A 192 -20.58 10.44 16.16
C SER A 192 -19.38 9.48 16.21
N VAL A 193 -18.46 9.57 15.25
CA VAL A 193 -17.21 8.78 15.20
C VAL A 193 -16.37 8.99 16.47
N GLN A 194 -16.15 10.25 16.87
CA GLN A 194 -15.35 10.56 18.07
C GLN A 194 -16.03 10.14 19.38
N LEU A 195 -17.37 10.12 19.41
CA LEU A 195 -18.12 9.67 20.57
C LEU A 195 -18.02 8.16 20.73
N SER A 196 -18.33 7.40 19.67
CA SER A 196 -18.25 5.94 19.68
C SER A 196 -16.82 5.47 19.98
N PHE A 197 -15.81 6.04 19.31
CA PHE A 197 -14.41 5.71 19.55
C PHE A 197 -14.01 5.84 21.03
N ARG A 198 -14.35 6.97 21.67
CA ARG A 198 -14.02 7.17 23.09
C ARG A 198 -14.70 6.15 23.99
N GLN A 199 -15.97 5.84 23.74
CA GLN A 199 -16.71 4.86 24.53
C GLN A 199 -16.09 3.46 24.41
N LEU A 200 -15.77 3.03 23.18
CA LEU A 200 -15.23 1.71 22.90
C LEU A 200 -13.78 1.56 23.38
N VAL A 201 -12.95 2.60 23.28
CA VAL A 201 -11.58 2.56 23.83
C VAL A 201 -11.61 2.47 25.35
N THR A 202 -12.45 3.27 26.02
CA THR A 202 -12.61 3.18 27.48
C THR A 202 -13.04 1.77 27.89
N ALA A 203 -14.00 1.16 27.19
CA ALA A 203 -14.45 -0.20 27.48
C ALA A 203 -13.38 -1.28 27.22
N ALA A 204 -12.51 -1.07 26.23
CA ALA A 204 -11.43 -2.00 25.90
C ALA A 204 -10.21 -1.88 26.81
N HIS A 205 -10.06 -0.76 27.54
CA HIS A 205 -8.86 -0.48 28.32
C HIS A 205 -8.82 -1.31 29.63
N PRO A 206 -7.73 -2.03 29.94
CA PRO A 206 -7.62 -2.81 31.18
C PRO A 206 -7.82 -1.98 32.46
N ASP A 207 -7.29 -0.76 32.51
CA ASP A 207 -7.45 0.16 33.65
C ASP A 207 -8.91 0.57 33.94
N HIS A 208 -9.82 0.31 32.99
CA HIS A 208 -11.25 0.59 33.12
C HIS A 208 -12.09 -0.69 33.17
N GLY A 209 -11.48 -1.84 33.48
CA GLY A 209 -12.16 -3.13 33.63
C GLY A 209 -12.28 -3.94 32.33
N GLY A 210 -11.59 -3.52 31.26
CA GLY A 210 -11.51 -4.28 30.01
C GLY A 210 -10.65 -5.54 30.11
N ALA A 211 -10.82 -6.46 29.16
CA ALA A 211 -10.04 -7.69 29.11
C ALA A 211 -8.54 -7.40 28.86
N THR A 212 -7.66 -7.92 29.72
CA THR A 212 -6.21 -7.75 29.59
C THR A 212 -5.64 -8.41 28.32
N VAL A 213 -6.18 -9.56 27.95
CA VAL A 213 -5.80 -10.25 26.70
C VAL A 213 -6.57 -9.64 25.53
N GLY A 214 -5.85 -9.19 24.50
CA GLY A 214 -6.45 -8.66 23.27
C GLY A 214 -6.80 -7.17 23.29
N ALA A 215 -6.71 -6.48 24.44
CA ALA A 215 -6.97 -5.03 24.54
C ALA A 215 -6.16 -4.21 23.53
N ALA A 216 -4.85 -4.48 23.42
CA ALA A 216 -3.97 -3.75 22.50
C ALA A 216 -4.42 -3.90 21.03
N GLY A 217 -4.81 -5.11 20.63
CA GLY A 217 -5.34 -5.38 19.28
C GLY A 217 -6.64 -4.62 19.05
N ARG A 218 -7.58 -4.71 20.00
CA ARG A 218 -8.86 -4.01 19.91
C ARG A 218 -8.71 -2.49 19.82
N ILE A 219 -7.82 -1.90 20.61
CA ILE A 219 -7.54 -0.44 20.59
C ILE A 219 -6.90 -0.03 19.25
N SER A 220 -6.04 -0.89 18.68
CA SER A 220 -5.47 -0.68 17.35
C SER A 220 -6.56 -0.65 16.28
N ASP A 221 -7.46 -1.63 16.28
CA ASP A 221 -8.58 -1.71 15.32
C ASP A 221 -9.52 -0.51 15.45
N LEU A 222 -9.86 -0.10 16.68
CA LEU A 222 -10.67 1.10 16.94
C LEU A 222 -10.02 2.39 16.44
N SER A 223 -8.70 2.54 16.66
CA SER A 223 -7.95 3.71 16.22
C SER A 223 -7.90 3.81 14.70
N GLU A 224 -7.75 2.65 14.04
CA GLU A 224 -7.74 2.56 12.59
C GLU A 224 -9.13 2.80 12.00
N ALA A 225 -10.19 2.18 12.52
CA ALA A 225 -11.57 2.44 12.08
C ALA A 225 -11.94 3.92 12.21
N ARG A 226 -11.53 4.56 13.32
CA ARG A 226 -11.66 6.01 13.47
C ARG A 226 -10.92 6.75 12.36
N ARG A 227 -9.68 6.39 12.05
CA ARG A 227 -8.90 7.05 10.99
C ARG A 227 -9.60 6.93 9.64
N VAL A 228 -10.11 5.74 9.29
CA VAL A 228 -10.83 5.47 8.05
C VAL A 228 -12.08 6.35 7.94
N LEU A 229 -12.98 6.30 8.92
CA LEU A 229 -14.23 7.08 8.85
C LEU A 229 -13.97 8.58 8.86
N LEU A 230 -12.95 9.07 9.57
CA LEU A 230 -12.62 10.51 9.56
C LEU A 230 -12.00 10.98 8.23
N ALA A 231 -11.47 10.08 7.41
CA ALA A 231 -10.98 10.40 6.07
C ALA A 231 -12.12 10.46 5.05
N THR A 232 -13.23 9.77 5.28
CA THR A 232 -14.40 9.74 4.39
C THR A 232 -15.51 10.70 4.79
N THR A 233 -15.67 11.00 6.09
CA THR A 233 -16.72 11.90 6.63
C THR A 233 -16.31 13.38 6.70
N GLY A 234 -15.41 13.80 5.81
CA GLY A 234 -14.83 15.15 5.72
C GLY A 234 -15.70 16.14 4.96
#